data_AF-A0A7K1GHC6-F1
#
_entry.id   AF-A0A7K1GHC6-F1
#
_cell.length_a   1.000
_cell.length_b   1.000
_cell.length_c   1.000
_cell.angle_alpha   90.00
_cell.angle_beta   90.00
_cell.angle_gamma   90.00
#
_symmetry.space_group_name_H-M   'P 1'
#
loop_
_entity.id
_entity.type
_entity.pdbx_description
1 polymer ?
#
loop_
_entity_poly.entity_id
_entity_poly.type
_entity_poly.pdbx_seq_one_letter_code
_entity_poly.pdbx_strand_id
1 'polypeptide(L)' 'TGGTGALGAHVARELARAGARQLLLLSRRGPDAPGADALRADLTALGADVTLTACDAADRDALAKVLADIPETAPLTG' A
#
# COMPACT_ATOMS: atom_id res chain seq x y z
N THR A 1 4.13 7.76 -3.40
CA THR A 1 2.83 7.41 -4.03
C THR A 1 3.11 6.86 -5.42
N GLY A 2 2.37 5.83 -5.83
CA GLY A 2 2.84 4.88 -6.87
C GLY A 2 3.34 3.55 -6.28
N GLY A 3 2.73 3.08 -5.20
CA GLY A 3 3.14 1.89 -4.44
C GLY A 3 3.13 0.58 -5.25
N THR A 4 2.42 0.55 -6.38
CA THR A 4 2.41 -0.58 -7.33
C THR A 4 3.36 -0.40 -8.52
N GLY A 5 4.05 0.74 -8.63
CA GLY A 5 5.15 0.91 -9.59
C GLY A 5 6.41 0.16 -9.15
N ALA A 6 7.36 -0.07 -10.07
CA ALA A 6 8.54 -0.91 -9.81
C ALA A 6 9.33 -0.52 -8.54
N LEU A 7 9.51 0.78 -8.29
CA LEU A 7 10.16 1.29 -7.07
C LEU A 7 9.29 1.11 -5.81
N GLY A 8 7.99 1.40 -5.89
CA GLY A 8 7.07 1.23 -4.77
C GLY A 8 6.94 -0.23 -4.33
N ALA A 9 6.90 -1.15 -5.29
CA ALA A 9 6.86 -2.58 -5.05
C ALA A 9 8.14 -3.10 -4.39
N HIS A 10 9.30 -2.53 -4.73
CA HIS A 10 10.56 -2.91 -4.10
C HIS A 10 10.62 -2.42 -2.64
N VAL A 11 10.28 -1.15 -2.39
CA VAL A 11 10.23 -0.58 -1.04
C VAL A 11 9.22 -1.33 -0.17
N ALA A 12 8.04 -1.67 -0.69
CA ALA A 12 7.04 -2.43 0.06
C ALA A 12 7.58 -3.80 0.51
N ARG A 13 8.33 -4.49 -0.35
CA ARG A 13 8.96 -5.77 0.00
C ARG A 13 10.04 -5.61 1.07
N GLU A 14 10.86 -4.57 0.99
CA GLU A 14 11.86 -4.28 2.02
C GLU A 14 11.22 -3.95 3.36
N LEU A 15 10.15 -3.16 3.38
CA LEU A 15 9.40 -2.86 4.60
C LEU A 15 8.78 -4.12 5.21
N ALA A 16 8.15 -4.98 4.39
CA ALA A 16 7.62 -6.26 4.86
C ALA A 16 8.72 -7.16 5.45
N ARG A 17 9.89 -7.24 4.79
CA ARG A 17 11.06 -7.96 5.30
C ARG A 17 11.60 -7.37 6.61
N ALA A 18 11.53 -6.06 6.78
CA ALA A 18 11.91 -5.37 8.00
C ALA A 18 10.87 -5.55 9.14
N GLY A 19 9.75 -6.22 8.88
CA GLY A 19 8.73 -6.56 9.88
C GLY A 19 7.49 -5.68 9.87
N ALA A 20 7.29 -4.84 8.84
CA ALA A 20 6.05 -4.11 8.67
C ALA A 20 4.88 -5.08 8.50
N ARG A 21 3.90 -4.99 9.40
CA ARG A 21 2.74 -5.90 9.44
C ARG A 21 1.53 -5.40 8.66
N GLN A 22 1.47 -4.10 8.39
CA GLN A 22 0.34 -3.43 7.77
C GLN A 22 0.89 -2.46 6.73
N LEU A 23 0.53 -2.65 5.46
CA LEU A 23 1.00 -1.84 4.33
C LEU A 23 -0.18 -1.30 3.53
N LEU A 24 -0.31 0.02 3.48
CA LEU A 24 -1.25 0.73 2.63
C LEU A 24 -0.54 1.22 1.36
N LEU A 25 -0.83 0.61 0.22
CA LEU A 25 -0.21 0.98 -1.06
C LEU A 25 -1.20 1.74 -1.96
N LEU A 26 -0.84 2.99 -2.24
CA LEU A 26 -1.62 3.88 -3.09
C LEU A 26 -1.10 3.91 -4.52
N SER A 27 -2.00 3.74 -5.47
CA SER A 27 -1.75 4.00 -6.89
C SER A 27 -3.03 4.42 -7.59
N ARG A 28 -2.93 5.14 -8.71
CA ARG A 28 -4.12 5.57 -9.48
C ARG A 28 -5.01 4.43 -9.95
N ARG A 29 -4.41 3.26 -10.24
CA ARG A 29 -5.13 2.05 -10.67
C ARG A 29 -5.46 1.12 -9.50
N GLY A 30 -4.90 1.34 -8.32
CA GLY A 30 -5.13 0.51 -7.14
C GLY A 30 -4.94 -0.99 -7.40
N PRO A 31 -5.90 -1.83 -6.98
CA PRO A 31 -5.93 -3.27 -7.27
C PRO A 31 -5.89 -3.63 -8.76
N ASP A 32 -6.37 -2.76 -9.64
CA ASP A 32 -6.39 -2.98 -11.10
C ASP A 32 -5.04 -2.67 -11.77
N ALA A 33 -4.02 -2.30 -10.99
CA ALA A 33 -2.68 -2.11 -11.54
C ALA A 33 -2.08 -3.45 -11.99
N PRO A 34 -1.40 -3.50 -13.15
CA PRO A 34 -0.69 -4.71 -13.57
C PRO A 34 0.28 -5.19 -12.48
N GLY A 35 0.14 -6.45 -12.06
CA GLY A 35 0.98 -7.05 -11.03
C GLY A 35 0.59 -6.72 -9.58
N ALA A 36 -0.51 -6.01 -9.33
CA ALA A 36 -0.93 -5.66 -7.98
C ALA A 36 -1.30 -6.90 -7.15
N ASP A 37 -2.00 -7.86 -7.74
CA ASP A 37 -2.33 -9.14 -7.08
C ASP A 37 -1.09 -9.95 -6.72
N ALA A 38 -0.10 -9.99 -7.62
CA ALA A 38 1.17 -10.67 -7.38
C ALA A 38 1.95 -9.98 -6.25
N LEU A 39 2.01 -8.65 -6.25
CA LEU A 39 2.63 -7.88 -5.18
C LEU A 39 1.94 -8.11 -3.83
N ARG A 40 0.60 -8.12 -3.81
CA ARG A 40 -0.17 -8.42 -2.60
C ARG A 40 0.19 -9.82 -2.07
N ALA A 41 0.20 -10.83 -2.95
CA ALA A 41 0.55 -12.19 -2.57
C ALA A 41 1.97 -12.30 -2.01
N ASP A 42 2.96 -11.66 -2.65
CA ASP A 42 4.35 -11.61 -2.18
C ASP A 42 4.45 -11.05 -0.76
N LEU A 43 3.77 -9.92 -0.50
CA LEU A 43 3.82 -9.22 0.77
C LEU A 43 3.08 -9.98 1.87
N THR A 44 1.93 -10.59 1.54
CA THR A 44 1.21 -11.48 2.47
C THR A 44 2.02 -12.71 2.82
N ALA A 45 2.77 -13.28 1.87
CA ALA A 45 3.70 -14.39 2.15
C ALA A 45 4.85 -13.96 3.08
N LEU A 46 5.22 -12.69 3.10
CA LEU A 46 6.18 -12.11 4.06
C LEU A 46 5.54 -11.77 5.42
N GLY A 47 4.24 -12.00 5.60
CA GLY A 47 3.51 -11.75 6.85
C GLY A 47 2.94 -10.34 6.99
N ALA A 48 2.91 -9.56 5.90
CA ALA A 48 2.27 -8.25 5.88
C ALA A 48 0.82 -8.34 5.40
N ASP A 49 -0.07 -7.68 6.11
CA ASP A 49 -1.41 -7.38 5.64
C ASP A 49 -1.35 -6.14 4.71
N VAL A 50 -2.01 -6.23 3.55
CA VAL A 50 -1.83 -5.27 2.46
C VAL A 50 -3.16 -4.75 1.97
N THR A 51 -3.32 -3.43 2.07
CA THR A 51 -4.44 -2.71 1.47
C THR A 51 -3.96 -2.00 0.21
N LEU A 52 -4.55 -2.34 -0.93
CA LEU A 52 -4.32 -1.67 -2.21
C LEU A 52 -5.48 -0.70 -2.48
N THR A 53 -5.17 0.59 -2.56
CA THR A 53 -6.21 1.61 -2.76
C THR A 53 -5.96 2.40 -4.04
N ALA A 54 -7.02 2.50 -4.85
CA ALA A 54 -7.04 3.37 -6.02
C ALA A 54 -7.16 4.83 -5.55
N CYS A 55 -6.05 5.56 -5.58
CA CYS A 55 -6.00 6.96 -5.17
C CYS A 55 -4.89 7.69 -5.94
N ASP A 56 -5.20 8.88 -6.44
CA ASP A 56 -4.17 9.84 -6.83
C ASP A 56 -3.71 10.60 -5.58
N ALA A 57 -2.41 10.72 -5.39
CA ALA A 57 -1.85 11.44 -4.26
C ALA A 57 -1.84 12.96 -4.44
N ALA A 58 -1.99 13.42 -5.68
CA ALA A 58 -2.20 14.83 -5.98
C ALA A 58 -3.63 15.28 -5.65
N ASP A 59 -4.58 14.36 -5.54
CA ASP A 59 -5.94 14.64 -5.09
C ASP A 59 -6.00 14.63 -3.56
N ARG A 60 -6.00 15.83 -2.99
CA ARG A 60 -5.99 16.03 -1.54
C ARG A 60 -7.24 15.46 -0.86
N ASP A 61 -8.40 15.60 -1.49
CA ASP A 61 -9.67 15.18 -0.89
C ASP A 61 -9.81 13.66 -0.94
N ALA A 62 -9.36 13.03 -2.03
CA ALA A 62 -9.26 11.58 -2.11
C ALA A 62 -8.28 11.03 -1.07
N LEU A 63 -7.09 11.64 -0.95
CA LEU A 63 -6.09 11.22 0.02
C LEU A 63 -6.58 11.37 1.47
N ALA A 64 -7.29 12.45 1.79
CA ALA A 64 -7.85 12.67 3.12
C ALA A 64 -8.82 11.54 3.54
N LYS A 65 -9.67 11.06 2.61
CA LYS A 65 -10.57 9.94 2.86
C LYS A 65 -9.81 8.65 3.16
N VAL A 66 -8.81 8.35 2.35
CA VAL A 66 -7.98 7.16 2.55
C VAL A 66 -7.28 7.18 3.90
N LEU A 67 -6.77 8.34 4.31
CA LEU A 67 -6.11 8.49 5.62
C LEU A 67 -7.10 8.37 6.78
N ALA A 68 -8.33 8.86 6.61
CA ALA A 68 -9.39 8.73 7.61
C ALA A 68 -9.88 7.28 7.79
N ASP A 69 -9.70 6.43 6.78
CA ASP A 69 -10.06 5.01 6.83
C ASP A 69 -8.97 4.13 7.47
N ILE A 70 -7.82 4.70 7.86
CA ILE A 70 -6.75 3.94 8.54
C ILE A 70 -7.24 3.53 9.94
N PRO A 71 -7.19 2.23 10.30
CA PRO A 71 -7.63 1.78 11.60
C PRO A 71 -6.79 2.39 12.73
N GLU A 72 -7.44 2.85 13.79
CA GLU A 72 -6.77 3.33 15.01
C GLU A 72 -5.87 2.26 15.67
N THR A 73 -6.15 0.98 15.41
CA THR A 73 -5.35 -0.16 15.87
C THR A 73 -4.04 -0.36 15.09
N ALA A 74 -3.89 0.30 13.95
CA ALA A 74 -2.73 0.26 13.07
C ALA A 74 -2.46 1.68 12.51
N PRO A 75 -2.08 2.64 13.37
CA PRO A 75 -1.88 4.02 12.94
C PRO A 75 -0.74 4.12 11.94
N LEU A 76 -0.82 5.11 11.05
CA LEU A 76 0.23 5.34 10.07
C LEU A 76 1.52 5.80 10.75
N THR A 77 2.59 5.04 10.57
CA THR A 77 3.94 5.35 11.04
C THR A 77 4.91 5.29 9.86
N GLY A 78 5.82 6.26 9.75
CA GLY A 78 6.81 6.37 8.67
C GLY A 78 8.24 6.18 9.15
#